data_AF-A1VVG6-F1
#
_entry.id   AF-A1VVG6-F1
#
_cell.length_a   1.000
_cell.length_b   1.000
_cell.length_c   1.000
_cell.angle_alpha   90.00
_cell.angle_beta   90.00
_cell.angle_gamma   90.00
#
_symmetry.space_group_name_H-M   'P 1'
#
loop_
_entity.id
_entity.type
_entity.pdbx_description
1 polymer ?
#
loop_
_entity_poly.entity_id
_entity_poly.type
_entity_poly.pdbx_seq_one_letter_code
_entity_poly.pdbx_strand_id
1 'polypeptide(L)'
;MENANAGPVTMEDVLGALNGTDPLNTSASKIRAILGRGSFATLQKHLDALRAAAKAAQEPVSLSAVPSAPPEVIAALWSAAYNAAGHQLAGKLASCMTERDALRAAAIAAADDVATLAAQVDALEQETAAAHASSEAALADCAAARKELQAHQARDSADRMRLATAAEADVMAARHALEMEKRDRTIERQTLQSTVNSLTDQIGELKALLSLQARQPIAQAVQP
;
A
#
# COMPACT_ATOMS: atom_id res chain seq x y z
N MET A 1 -11.03 19.46 117.74
CA MET A 1 -11.61 19.92 116.47
C MET A 1 -11.97 21.37 116.64
N GLU A 2 -11.10 22.22 116.10
CA GLU A 2 -10.87 23.60 116.53
C GLU A 2 -11.63 24.54 115.59
N ASN A 3 -12.82 24.97 116.01
CA ASN A 3 -13.58 26.02 115.33
C ASN A 3 -12.96 27.38 115.66
N ALA A 4 -11.88 27.73 114.96
CA ALA A 4 -11.18 29.00 115.12
C ALA A 4 -11.04 29.73 113.79
N ASN A 5 -12.14 30.08 113.11
CA ASN A 5 -12.11 31.16 112.11
C ASN A 5 -13.52 31.64 111.66
N ALA A 6 -14.19 32.47 112.46
CA ALA A 6 -15.50 33.07 112.14
C ALA A 6 -15.39 34.56 111.72
N GLY A 7 -14.40 34.90 110.89
CA GLY A 7 -14.23 36.24 110.29
C GLY A 7 -14.64 36.30 108.80
N PRO A 8 -14.78 37.50 108.20
CA PRO A 8 -15.05 37.66 106.77
C PRO A 8 -13.89 37.12 105.92
N VAL A 9 -14.21 36.50 104.77
CA VAL A 9 -13.20 35.91 103.86
C VAL A 9 -12.37 37.00 103.21
N THR A 10 -11.04 36.88 103.29
CA THR A 10 -10.07 37.84 102.71
C THR A 10 -9.50 37.35 101.37
N MET A 11 -8.78 38.23 100.67
CA MET A 11 -8.08 37.88 99.42
C MET A 11 -6.99 36.80 99.65
N GLU A 12 -6.36 36.80 100.82
CA GLU A 12 -5.33 35.82 101.20
C GLU A 12 -5.92 34.43 101.43
N ASP A 13 -7.14 34.34 101.98
CA ASP A 13 -7.86 33.06 102.10
C ASP A 13 -8.13 32.46 100.71
N VAL A 14 -8.50 33.30 99.73
CA VAL A 14 -8.76 32.88 98.34
C VAL A 14 -7.46 32.44 97.65
N LEU A 15 -6.36 33.18 97.84
CA LEU A 15 -5.04 32.82 97.35
C LEU A 15 -4.51 31.51 97.96
N GLY A 16 -4.71 31.32 99.28
CA GLY A 16 -4.37 30.08 99.97
C GLY A 16 -5.17 28.89 99.45
N ALA A 17 -6.48 29.08 99.20
CA ALA A 17 -7.34 28.05 98.64
C ALA A 17 -7.05 27.71 97.16
N LEU A 18 -6.48 28.65 96.40
CA LEU A 18 -6.03 28.43 95.03
C LEU A 18 -4.81 27.48 94.98
N ASN A 19 -3.95 27.51 96.00
CA ASN A 19 -2.78 26.61 96.17
C ASN A 19 -1.99 26.35 94.87
N GLY A 20 -1.69 27.42 94.12
CA GLY A 20 -0.95 27.34 92.84
C GLY A 20 -1.79 27.04 91.59
N THR A 21 -3.10 26.87 91.71
CA THR A 21 -4.02 26.76 90.56
C THR A 21 -4.20 28.12 89.89
N ASP A 22 -4.22 28.16 88.56
CA ASP A 22 -4.43 29.39 87.79
C ASP A 22 -5.81 30.02 88.09
N PRO A 23 -5.88 31.30 88.53
CA PRO A 23 -7.13 32.03 88.77
C PRO A 23 -8.08 32.05 87.57
N LEU A 24 -7.58 31.89 86.34
CA LEU A 24 -8.38 31.85 85.12
C LEU A 24 -9.20 30.55 84.97
N ASN A 25 -8.76 29.45 85.60
CA ASN A 25 -9.35 28.12 85.44
C ASN A 25 -10.11 27.59 86.67
N THR A 26 -10.34 28.44 87.68
CA THR A 26 -11.12 28.07 88.87
C THR A 26 -12.39 28.90 89.03
N SER A 27 -13.35 28.43 89.83
CA SER A 27 -14.62 29.12 90.09
C SER A 27 -14.84 29.33 91.59
N ALA A 28 -15.62 30.34 91.96
CA ALA A 28 -15.94 30.64 93.36
C ALA A 28 -16.53 29.44 94.12
N SER A 29 -17.21 28.52 93.41
CA SER A 29 -17.77 27.31 94.01
C SER A 29 -16.74 26.29 94.43
N LYS A 30 -15.66 26.11 93.65
CA LYS A 30 -14.56 25.22 94.04
C LYS A 30 -13.81 25.80 95.24
N ILE A 31 -13.59 27.11 95.25
CA ILE A 31 -12.94 27.80 96.37
C ILE A 31 -13.79 27.70 97.64
N ARG A 32 -15.11 27.83 97.53
CA ARG A 32 -16.02 27.66 98.67
C ARG A 32 -16.03 26.23 99.21
N ALA A 33 -15.93 25.23 98.34
CA ALA A 33 -15.87 23.83 98.77
C ALA A 33 -14.61 23.54 99.61
N ILE A 34 -13.49 24.23 99.33
CA ILE A 34 -12.22 24.10 100.05
C ILE A 34 -12.26 24.91 101.36
N LEU A 35 -12.73 26.15 101.32
CA LEU A 35 -12.75 27.04 102.49
C LEU A 35 -13.92 26.76 103.45
N GLY A 36 -15.00 26.14 102.99
CA GLY A 36 -16.22 25.85 103.77
C GLY A 36 -17.04 27.08 104.20
N ARG A 37 -16.55 28.31 103.91
CA ARG A 37 -17.13 29.58 104.37
C ARG A 37 -17.10 30.66 103.27
N GLY A 38 -17.80 31.77 103.51
CA GLY A 38 -17.88 32.91 102.59
C GLY A 38 -19.04 32.86 101.60
N SER A 39 -19.54 34.03 101.21
CA SER A 39 -20.57 34.14 100.16
C SER A 39 -19.93 33.94 98.78
N PHE A 40 -20.67 33.33 97.84
CA PHE A 40 -20.19 33.17 96.46
C PHE A 40 -19.84 34.51 95.79
N ALA A 41 -20.59 35.59 96.11
CA ALA A 41 -20.36 36.92 95.56
C ALA A 41 -18.99 37.50 95.98
N THR A 42 -18.62 37.34 97.26
CA THR A 42 -17.35 37.82 97.79
C THR A 42 -16.18 37.04 97.18
N LEU A 43 -16.30 35.71 97.12
CA LEU A 43 -15.28 34.84 96.52
C LEU A 43 -15.09 35.13 95.03
N GLN A 44 -16.18 35.37 94.30
CA GLN A 44 -16.14 35.71 92.88
C GLN A 44 -15.44 37.06 92.65
N LYS A 45 -15.73 38.08 93.48
CA LYS A 45 -15.07 39.39 93.41
C LYS A 45 -13.55 39.30 93.61
N HIS A 46 -13.10 38.49 94.56
CA HIS A 46 -11.67 38.27 94.80
C HIS A 46 -11.00 37.51 93.64
N LEU A 47 -11.66 36.49 93.10
CA LEU A 47 -11.18 35.78 91.91
C LEU A 47 -11.06 36.69 90.69
N ASP A 48 -12.05 37.54 90.45
CA ASP A 48 -12.05 38.45 89.30
C ASP A 48 -10.95 39.50 89.42
N ALA A 49 -10.64 39.98 90.63
CA ALA A 49 -9.49 40.85 90.88
C ALA A 49 -8.16 40.15 90.56
N LEU A 50 -8.00 38.86 90.89
CA LEU A 50 -6.81 38.09 90.54
C LEU A 50 -6.67 37.89 89.02
N ARG A 51 -7.78 37.62 88.33
CA ARG A 51 -7.78 37.46 86.86
C ARG A 51 -7.42 38.76 86.15
N ALA A 52 -7.93 39.89 86.63
CA ALA A 52 -7.59 41.20 86.08
C ALA A 52 -6.09 41.51 86.22
N ALA A 53 -5.49 41.19 87.38
CA ALA A 53 -4.05 41.34 87.59
C ALA A 53 -3.21 40.43 86.68
N ALA A 54 -3.62 39.17 86.49
CA ALA A 54 -2.93 38.24 85.60
C ALA A 54 -2.96 38.69 84.12
N LYS A 55 -4.09 39.25 83.68
CA LYS A 55 -4.26 39.74 82.30
C LYS A 55 -3.42 40.99 82.01
N ALA A 56 -3.23 41.87 82.99
CA ALA A 56 -2.40 43.06 82.84
C ALA A 56 -0.90 42.74 82.67
N ALA A 57 -0.45 41.56 83.11
CA ALA A 57 0.94 41.13 82.99
C ALA A 57 1.30 40.52 81.61
N GLN A 58 0.32 40.34 80.71
CA GLN A 58 0.49 39.66 79.40
C GLN A 58 0.50 40.62 78.20
N GLU A 59 0.98 41.86 78.35
CA GLU A 59 1.09 42.78 77.22
C GLU A 59 2.31 42.42 76.33
N PRO A 60 2.15 42.20 75.02
CA PRO A 60 3.22 41.72 74.15
C PRO A 60 4.26 42.81 73.84
N VAL A 61 5.55 42.48 74.00
CA VAL A 61 6.70 43.34 73.67
C VAL A 61 6.78 43.55 72.15
N SER A 62 6.76 44.79 71.67
CA SER A 62 6.94 45.12 70.26
C SER A 62 8.44 45.03 69.87
N LEU A 63 8.74 44.22 68.85
CA LEU A 63 10.07 44.19 68.24
C LEU A 63 10.21 45.37 67.27
N SER A 64 11.06 46.32 67.63
CA SER A 64 11.37 47.51 66.84
C SER A 64 12.11 47.18 65.53
N ALA A 65 11.65 47.81 64.45
CA ALA A 65 12.22 48.03 63.10
C ALA A 65 13.31 47.04 62.59
N VAL A 66 12.94 46.28 61.55
CA VAL A 66 13.90 45.53 60.72
C VAL A 66 14.88 46.53 60.05
N PRO A 67 16.20 46.36 60.21
CA PRO A 67 17.18 47.24 59.58
C PRO A 67 17.16 47.11 58.06
N SER A 68 17.33 48.24 57.36
CA SER A 68 17.43 48.27 55.89
C SER A 68 18.63 47.44 55.42
N ALA A 69 18.42 46.61 54.40
CA ALA A 69 19.48 45.78 53.83
C ALA A 69 20.65 46.62 53.30
N PRO A 70 21.91 46.18 53.46
CA PRO A 70 23.07 46.90 52.97
C PRO A 70 23.05 47.04 51.43
N PRO A 71 23.36 48.22 50.86
CA PRO A 71 23.30 48.47 49.42
C PRO A 71 24.27 47.60 48.62
N GLU A 72 25.41 47.23 49.21
CA GLU A 72 26.42 46.35 48.60
C GLU A 72 25.86 44.95 48.31
N VAL A 73 25.04 44.42 49.22
CA VAL A 73 24.39 43.10 49.06
C VAL A 73 23.36 43.15 47.92
N ILE A 74 22.61 44.25 47.82
CA ILE A 74 21.64 44.45 46.74
C ILE A 74 22.35 44.56 45.39
N ALA A 75 23.45 45.31 45.31
CA ALA A 75 24.24 45.44 44.09
C ALA A 75 24.87 44.11 43.65
N ALA A 76 25.42 43.33 44.59
CA ALA A 76 25.97 42.02 44.31
C ALA A 76 24.88 41.03 43.85
N LEU A 77 23.72 41.02 44.52
CA LEU A 77 22.57 40.21 44.12
C LEU A 77 22.09 40.58 42.71
N TRP A 78 22.03 41.89 42.41
CA TRP A 78 21.59 42.34 41.10
C TRP A 78 22.59 41.99 39.99
N SER A 79 23.89 42.14 40.23
CA SER A 79 24.93 41.69 39.31
C SER A 79 24.86 40.18 39.06
N ALA A 80 24.70 39.39 40.12
CA ALA A 80 24.56 37.94 40.00
C ALA A 80 23.31 37.54 39.21
N ALA A 81 22.16 38.16 39.51
CA ALA A 81 20.90 37.93 38.79
C ALA A 81 21.01 38.32 37.31
N TYR A 82 21.61 39.49 37.02
CA TYR A 82 21.81 39.97 35.66
C TYR A 82 22.74 39.03 34.87
N ASN A 83 23.86 38.61 35.44
CA ASN A 83 24.78 37.68 34.81
C ASN A 83 24.14 36.30 34.59
N ALA A 84 23.37 35.79 35.56
CA ALA A 84 22.64 34.53 35.42
C ALA A 84 21.61 34.60 34.28
N ALA A 85 20.85 35.70 34.21
CA ALA A 85 19.91 35.94 33.12
C ALA A 85 20.62 36.07 31.76
N GLY A 86 21.77 36.75 31.72
CA GLY A 86 22.61 36.89 30.53
C GLY A 86 23.11 35.53 30.02
N HIS A 87 23.65 34.69 30.91
CA HIS A 87 24.08 33.33 30.56
C HIS A 87 22.91 32.46 30.09
N GLN A 88 21.75 32.55 30.75
CA GLN A 88 20.56 31.78 30.36
C GLN A 88 20.06 32.21 28.97
N LEU A 89 20.04 33.51 28.69
CA LEU A 89 19.65 34.04 27.38
C LEU A 89 20.64 33.61 26.29
N ALA A 90 21.94 33.75 26.55
CA ALA A 90 22.98 33.34 25.60
C ALA A 90 22.88 31.83 25.28
N GLY A 91 22.67 30.99 26.28
CA GLY A 91 22.49 29.55 26.10
C GLY A 91 21.24 29.21 25.27
N LYS A 92 20.09 29.85 25.57
CA LYS A 92 18.86 29.67 24.80
C LYS A 92 19.01 30.16 23.35
N LEU A 93 19.66 31.30 23.14
CA LEU A 93 19.93 31.83 21.81
C LEU A 93 20.83 30.90 21.01
N ALA A 94 21.89 30.36 21.63
CA ALA A 94 22.77 29.39 21.00
C ALA A 94 22.02 28.13 20.57
N SER A 95 21.19 27.55 21.46
CA SER A 95 20.35 26.38 21.13
C SER A 95 19.42 26.67 19.94
N CYS A 96 18.73 27.81 19.99
CA CYS A 96 17.82 28.22 18.92
C CYS A 96 18.55 28.42 17.58
N MET A 97 19.76 29.01 17.60
CA MET A 97 20.57 29.15 16.39
C MET A 97 21.02 27.79 15.85
N THR A 98 21.46 26.87 16.71
CA THR A 98 21.85 25.52 16.27
C THR A 98 20.68 24.73 15.70
N GLU A 99 19.50 24.81 16.32
CA GLU A 99 18.28 24.17 15.82
C GLU A 99 17.86 24.76 14.49
N ARG A 100 17.88 26.08 14.35
CA ARG A 100 17.61 26.78 13.08
C ARG A 100 18.55 26.32 11.98
N ASP A 101 19.85 26.26 12.26
CA ASP A 101 20.85 25.91 11.26
C ASP A 101 20.74 24.43 10.86
N ALA A 102 20.42 23.54 11.81
CA ALA A 102 20.11 22.13 11.53
C ALA A 102 18.86 21.97 10.67
N LEU A 103 17.77 22.67 11.00
CA LEU A 103 16.53 22.66 10.21
C LEU A 103 16.76 23.23 8.80
N ARG A 104 17.58 24.28 8.67
CA ARG A 104 17.92 24.86 7.38
C ARG A 104 18.72 23.88 6.51
N ALA A 105 19.70 23.19 7.10
CA ALA A 105 20.46 22.17 6.39
C ALA A 105 19.57 21.00 5.94
N ALA A 106 18.67 20.53 6.82
CA ALA A 106 17.71 19.48 6.48
C ALA A 106 16.73 19.90 5.37
N ALA A 107 16.25 21.15 5.40
CA ALA A 107 15.36 21.67 4.36
C ALA A 107 16.05 21.78 2.99
N ILE A 108 17.33 22.16 2.95
CA ILE A 108 18.12 22.20 1.72
C ILE A 108 18.30 20.78 1.18
N ALA A 109 18.72 19.82 2.03
CA ALA A 109 18.89 18.42 1.61
C ALA A 109 17.57 17.83 1.08
N ALA A 110 16.45 18.07 1.77
CA ALA A 110 15.14 17.61 1.31
C ALA A 110 14.71 18.25 -0.02
N ALA A 111 15.06 19.52 -0.26
CA ALA A 111 14.78 20.18 -1.54
C ALA A 111 15.62 19.57 -2.68
N ASP A 112 16.89 19.27 -2.42
CA ASP A 112 17.78 18.61 -3.38
C ASP A 112 17.32 17.18 -3.70
N ASP A 113 16.87 16.43 -2.68
CA ASP A 113 16.29 15.10 -2.84
C ASP A 113 15.01 15.14 -3.70
N VAL A 114 14.11 16.08 -3.42
CA VAL A 114 12.87 16.27 -4.22
C VAL A 114 13.21 16.65 -5.66
N ALA A 115 14.17 17.54 -5.89
CA ALA A 115 14.61 17.91 -7.24
C ALA A 115 15.21 16.71 -7.98
N THR A 116 15.99 15.88 -7.29
CA THR A 116 16.57 14.65 -7.84
C THR A 116 15.48 13.64 -8.20
N LEU A 117 14.51 13.42 -7.30
CA LEU A 117 13.38 12.51 -7.55
C LEU A 117 12.51 13.00 -8.71
N ALA A 118 12.25 14.30 -8.81
CA ALA A 118 11.51 14.88 -9.94
C ALA A 118 12.23 14.60 -11.27
N ALA A 119 13.55 14.83 -11.33
CA ALA A 119 14.34 14.52 -12.53
C ALA A 119 14.34 13.02 -12.88
N GLN A 120 14.34 12.14 -11.88
CA GLN A 120 14.22 10.69 -12.11
C GLN A 120 12.84 10.29 -12.64
N VAL A 121 11.76 10.88 -12.12
CA VAL A 121 10.39 10.67 -12.62
C VAL A 121 10.30 11.13 -14.07
N ASP A 122 10.78 12.33 -14.39
CA ASP A 122 10.78 12.84 -15.76
C ASP A 122 11.55 11.91 -16.73
N ALA A 123 12.71 11.39 -16.29
CA ALA A 123 13.49 10.45 -17.08
C ALA A 123 12.74 9.11 -17.31
N LEU A 124 12.13 8.56 -16.26
CA LEU A 124 11.34 7.33 -16.36
C LEU A 124 10.09 7.51 -17.21
N GLU A 125 9.43 8.66 -17.16
CA GLU A 125 8.31 8.99 -18.05
C GLU A 125 8.75 9.03 -19.53
N GLN A 126 9.93 9.59 -19.82
CA GLN A 126 10.48 9.58 -21.18
C GLN A 126 10.87 8.16 -21.63
N GLU A 127 11.51 7.37 -20.77
CA GLU A 127 11.88 5.99 -21.08
C GLU A 127 10.65 5.11 -21.32
N THR A 128 9.61 5.25 -20.50
CA THR A 128 8.35 4.50 -20.66
C THR A 128 7.61 4.91 -21.92
N ALA A 129 7.54 6.21 -22.24
CA ALA A 129 6.96 6.69 -23.49
C ALA A 129 7.71 6.14 -24.72
N ALA A 130 9.06 6.15 -24.69
CA ALA A 130 9.88 5.60 -25.76
C ALA A 130 9.71 4.08 -25.91
N ALA A 131 9.67 3.34 -24.79
CA ALA A 131 9.42 1.90 -24.80
C ALA A 131 8.02 1.56 -25.33
N HIS A 132 6.99 2.34 -24.97
CA HIS A 132 5.64 2.17 -25.49
C HIS A 132 5.59 2.38 -27.01
N ALA A 133 6.18 3.48 -27.50
CA ALA A 133 6.26 3.76 -28.93
C ALA A 133 7.01 2.67 -29.70
N SER A 134 8.12 2.15 -29.15
CA SER A 134 8.86 1.03 -29.74
C SER A 134 8.04 -0.26 -29.76
N SER A 135 7.29 -0.56 -28.70
CA SER A 135 6.41 -1.73 -28.64
C SER A 135 5.28 -1.64 -29.66
N GLU A 136 4.66 -0.47 -29.81
CA GLU A 136 3.61 -0.26 -30.81
C GLU A 136 4.13 -0.42 -32.24
N ALA A 137 5.32 0.11 -32.53
CA ALA A 137 5.97 -0.08 -33.82
C ALA A 137 6.25 -1.56 -34.09
N ALA A 138 6.80 -2.30 -33.12
CA ALA A 138 7.07 -3.72 -33.26
C ALA A 138 5.79 -4.55 -33.48
N LEU A 139 4.69 -4.20 -32.81
CA LEU A 139 3.38 -4.83 -33.03
C LEU A 139 2.82 -4.53 -34.42
N ALA A 140 2.98 -3.30 -34.92
CA ALA A 140 2.59 -2.93 -36.28
C ALA A 140 3.40 -3.70 -37.33
N ASP A 141 4.72 -3.82 -37.14
CA ASP A 141 5.61 -4.58 -38.01
C ASP A 141 5.25 -6.07 -38.03
N CYS A 142 4.99 -6.66 -36.85
CA CYS A 142 4.54 -8.04 -36.73
C CYS A 142 3.18 -8.26 -37.42
N ALA A 143 2.25 -7.31 -37.30
CA ALA A 143 0.96 -7.38 -37.98
C ALA A 143 1.11 -7.27 -39.50
N ALA A 144 2.03 -6.43 -39.99
CA ALA A 144 2.34 -6.30 -41.41
C ALA A 144 2.98 -7.59 -41.96
N ALA A 145 4.00 -8.13 -41.29
CA ALA A 145 4.66 -9.37 -41.65
C ALA A 145 3.67 -10.56 -41.68
N ARG A 146 2.73 -10.61 -40.73
CA ARG A 146 1.68 -11.64 -40.72
C ARG A 146 0.76 -11.53 -41.94
N LYS A 147 0.35 -10.31 -42.34
CA LYS A 147 -0.48 -10.09 -43.54
C LYS A 147 0.26 -10.51 -44.81
N GLU A 148 1.55 -10.19 -44.90
CA GLU A 148 2.39 -10.59 -46.03
C GLU A 148 2.53 -12.11 -46.13
N LEU A 149 2.80 -12.78 -45.01
CA LEU A 149 2.87 -14.24 -44.96
C LEU A 149 1.54 -14.89 -45.38
N GLN A 150 0.40 -14.36 -44.90
CA GLN A 150 -0.92 -14.85 -45.31
C GLN A 150 -1.17 -14.65 -46.81
N ALA A 151 -0.75 -13.53 -47.39
CA ALA A 151 -0.86 -13.29 -48.82
C ALA A 151 0.01 -14.26 -49.63
N HIS A 152 1.23 -14.56 -49.17
CA HIS A 152 2.09 -15.57 -49.79
C HIS A 152 1.47 -16.96 -49.73
N GLN A 153 0.99 -17.38 -48.55
CA GLN A 153 0.32 -18.68 -48.39
C GLN A 153 -0.92 -18.81 -49.29
N ALA A 154 -1.71 -17.74 -49.42
CA ALA A 154 -2.87 -17.73 -50.31
C ALA A 154 -2.45 -17.89 -51.78
N ARG A 155 -1.41 -17.18 -52.24
CA ARG A 155 -0.87 -17.32 -53.60
C ARG A 155 -0.37 -18.74 -53.87
N ASP A 156 0.45 -19.28 -52.98
CA ASP A 156 1.00 -20.64 -53.11
C ASP A 156 -0.13 -21.69 -53.16
N SER A 157 -1.17 -21.53 -52.33
CA SER A 157 -2.31 -22.45 -52.33
C SER A 157 -3.12 -22.37 -53.63
N ALA A 158 -3.29 -21.16 -54.19
CA ALA A 158 -3.97 -20.96 -55.46
C ALA A 158 -3.17 -21.55 -56.63
N ASP A 159 -1.85 -21.38 -56.64
CA ASP A 159 -0.99 -21.93 -57.68
C ASP A 159 -0.90 -23.46 -57.62
N ARG A 160 -0.85 -24.05 -56.41
CA ARG A 160 -0.96 -25.51 -56.26
C ARG A 160 -2.30 -26.04 -56.76
N MET A 161 -3.41 -25.34 -56.48
CA MET A 161 -4.72 -25.72 -56.98
C MET A 161 -4.79 -25.65 -58.50
N ARG A 162 -4.27 -24.58 -59.11
CA ARG A 162 -4.18 -24.44 -60.57
C ARG A 162 -3.38 -25.58 -61.20
N LEU A 163 -2.19 -25.89 -60.68
CA LEU A 163 -1.36 -26.98 -61.16
C LEU A 163 -2.04 -28.34 -61.01
N ALA A 164 -2.72 -28.59 -59.88
CA ALA A 164 -3.48 -29.81 -59.68
C ALA A 164 -4.62 -29.94 -60.70
N THR A 165 -5.41 -28.87 -60.91
CA THR A 165 -6.50 -28.88 -61.90
C THR A 165 -6.00 -29.06 -63.34
N ALA A 166 -4.85 -28.47 -63.69
CA ALA A 166 -4.24 -28.64 -65.00
C ALA A 166 -3.75 -30.09 -65.20
N ALA A 167 -3.08 -30.66 -64.20
CA ALA A 167 -2.62 -32.05 -64.24
C ALA A 167 -3.80 -33.04 -64.33
N GLU A 168 -4.90 -32.79 -63.63
CA GLU A 168 -6.13 -33.59 -63.75
C GLU A 168 -6.72 -33.51 -65.16
N ALA A 169 -6.78 -32.32 -65.76
CA ALA A 169 -7.23 -32.14 -67.14
C ALA A 169 -6.34 -32.87 -68.15
N ASP A 170 -5.02 -32.80 -67.99
CA ASP A 170 -4.05 -33.50 -68.84
C ASP A 170 -4.20 -35.02 -68.74
N VAL A 171 -4.36 -35.56 -67.51
CA VAL A 171 -4.60 -37.00 -67.30
C VAL A 171 -5.91 -37.43 -67.94
N MET A 172 -6.99 -36.64 -67.82
CA MET A 172 -8.27 -36.95 -68.45
C MET A 172 -8.19 -36.90 -69.98
N ALA A 173 -7.50 -35.92 -70.55
CA ALA A 173 -7.26 -35.82 -71.98
C ALA A 173 -6.45 -37.01 -72.51
N ALA A 174 -5.38 -37.41 -71.80
CA ALA A 174 -4.57 -38.57 -72.15
C ALA A 174 -5.36 -39.88 -72.09
N ARG A 175 -6.23 -40.04 -71.07
CA ARG A 175 -7.13 -41.20 -70.96
C ARG A 175 -8.10 -41.28 -72.13
N HIS A 176 -8.75 -40.15 -72.47
CA HIS A 176 -9.68 -40.10 -73.59
C HIS A 176 -8.98 -40.40 -74.92
N ALA A 177 -7.79 -39.84 -75.16
CA ALA A 177 -7.00 -40.14 -76.37
C ALA A 177 -6.67 -41.63 -76.49
N LEU A 178 -6.27 -42.28 -75.38
CA LEU A 178 -5.99 -43.71 -75.34
C LEU A 178 -7.26 -44.56 -75.56
N GLU A 179 -8.41 -44.12 -75.06
CA GLU A 179 -9.70 -44.78 -75.36
C GLU A 179 -10.07 -44.68 -76.85
N MET A 180 -9.88 -43.52 -77.47
CA MET A 180 -10.12 -43.33 -78.90
C MET A 180 -9.20 -44.21 -79.74
N GLU A 181 -7.90 -44.23 -79.44
CA GLU A 181 -6.96 -45.11 -80.15
C GLU A 181 -7.30 -46.59 -80.00
N LYS A 182 -7.76 -47.03 -78.82
CA LYS A 182 -8.26 -48.40 -78.62
C LYS A 182 -9.49 -48.70 -79.47
N ARG A 183 -10.42 -47.75 -79.57
CA ARG A 183 -11.60 -47.88 -80.44
C ARG A 183 -11.19 -47.95 -81.91
N ASP A 184 -10.30 -47.08 -82.36
CA ASP A 184 -9.80 -47.05 -83.73
C ASP A 184 -9.11 -48.36 -84.11
N ARG A 185 -8.22 -48.88 -83.26
CA ARG A 185 -7.59 -50.21 -83.45
C ARG A 185 -8.61 -51.35 -83.48
N THR A 186 -9.69 -51.24 -82.71
CA THR A 186 -10.77 -52.24 -82.73
C THR A 186 -11.53 -52.21 -84.04
N ILE A 187 -11.85 -51.01 -84.54
CA ILE A 187 -12.49 -50.80 -85.83
C ILE A 187 -11.60 -51.33 -86.96
N GLU A 188 -10.30 -50.98 -86.96
CA GLU A 188 -9.32 -51.52 -87.92
C GLU A 188 -9.25 -53.05 -87.90
N ARG A 189 -9.28 -53.66 -86.72
CA ARG A 189 -9.31 -55.12 -86.61
C ARG A 189 -10.60 -55.70 -87.18
N GLN A 190 -11.74 -55.06 -86.95
CA GLN A 190 -13.03 -55.49 -87.50
C GLN A 190 -13.08 -55.36 -89.03
N THR A 191 -12.51 -54.29 -89.60
CA THR A 191 -12.43 -54.10 -91.05
C THR A 191 -11.44 -55.08 -91.70
N LEU A 192 -10.31 -55.37 -91.07
CA LEU A 192 -9.41 -56.44 -91.52
C LEU A 192 -10.08 -57.81 -91.44
N GLN A 193 -10.85 -58.10 -90.38
CA GLN A 193 -11.57 -59.36 -90.28
C GLN A 193 -12.65 -59.49 -91.37
N SER A 194 -13.38 -58.41 -91.69
CA SER A 194 -14.38 -58.45 -92.76
C SER A 194 -13.76 -58.66 -94.14
N THR A 195 -12.60 -58.06 -94.41
CA THR A 195 -11.85 -58.29 -95.66
C THR A 195 -11.31 -59.72 -95.73
N VAL A 196 -10.77 -60.28 -94.64
CA VAL A 196 -10.35 -61.69 -94.56
C VAL A 196 -11.53 -62.64 -94.83
N ASN A 197 -12.69 -62.37 -94.22
CA ASN A 197 -13.90 -63.16 -94.48
C ASN A 197 -14.30 -63.10 -95.96
N SER A 198 -14.32 -61.91 -96.56
CA SER A 198 -14.63 -61.75 -97.99
C SER A 198 -13.63 -62.47 -98.91
N LEU A 199 -12.33 -62.38 -98.62
CA LEU A 199 -11.31 -63.12 -99.38
C LEU A 199 -11.46 -64.63 -99.19
N THR A 200 -11.88 -65.09 -98.00
CA THR A 200 -12.17 -66.51 -97.72
C THR A 200 -13.36 -66.97 -98.53
N ASP A 201 -14.42 -66.16 -98.61
CA ASP A 201 -15.60 -66.43 -99.44
C ASP A 201 -15.22 -66.48 -100.92
N GLN A 202 -14.43 -65.53 -101.42
CA GLN A 202 -13.89 -65.54 -102.79
C GLN A 202 -13.04 -66.77 -103.09
N ILE A 203 -12.17 -67.19 -102.16
CA ILE A 203 -11.40 -68.44 -102.29
C ILE A 203 -12.36 -69.65 -102.31
N GLY A 204 -13.42 -69.63 -101.49
CA GLY A 204 -14.48 -70.63 -101.49
C GLY A 204 -15.19 -70.72 -102.83
N GLU A 205 -15.58 -69.59 -103.41
CA GLU A 205 -16.18 -69.48 -104.74
C GLU A 205 -15.24 -69.96 -105.84
N LEU A 206 -13.97 -69.53 -105.84
CA LEU A 206 -12.96 -69.99 -106.81
C LEU A 206 -12.71 -71.50 -106.70
N LYS A 207 -12.64 -72.04 -105.48
CA LYS A 207 -12.57 -73.50 -105.27
C LYS A 207 -13.81 -74.21 -105.77
N ALA A 208 -15.00 -73.65 -105.55
CA ALA A 208 -16.25 -74.20 -106.07
C ALA A 208 -16.25 -74.21 -107.60
N LEU A 209 -15.86 -73.11 -108.25
CA LEU A 209 -15.71 -73.02 -109.71
C LEU A 209 -14.69 -74.02 -110.26
N LEU A 210 -13.51 -74.17 -109.63
CA LEU A 210 -12.52 -75.18 -109.98
C LEU A 210 -13.06 -76.61 -109.81
N SER A 211 -13.83 -76.87 -108.76
CA SER A 211 -14.45 -78.18 -108.55
C SER A 211 -15.54 -78.49 -109.57
N LEU A 212 -16.24 -77.46 -110.05
CA LEU A 212 -17.21 -77.55 -111.14
C LEU A 212 -16.51 -77.81 -112.49
N GLN A 213 -15.37 -77.17 -112.72
CA GLN A 213 -14.53 -77.39 -113.91
C GLN A 213 -13.87 -78.77 -113.90
N ALA A 214 -13.41 -79.26 -112.74
CA ALA A 214 -12.90 -80.62 -112.57
C ALA A 214 -14.01 -81.70 -112.70
N ARG A 215 -15.28 -81.30 -112.57
CA ARG A 215 -16.46 -82.14 -112.84
C ARG A 215 -16.96 -82.04 -114.29
N GLN A 216 -16.38 -81.18 -115.13
CA GLN A 216 -16.58 -81.28 -116.58
C GLN A 216 -15.71 -82.43 -117.12
N PRO A 217 -16.29 -83.48 -117.73
CA PRO A 217 -15.49 -84.51 -118.39
C PRO A 217 -14.78 -83.93 -119.60
N ILE A 218 -13.51 -84.28 -119.78
CA ILE A 218 -12.83 -84.25 -121.08
C ILE A 218 -13.59 -85.22 -121.98
N ALA A 219 -14.60 -84.73 -122.69
CA ALA A 219 -15.16 -85.38 -123.85
C ALA A 219 -14.26 -85.03 -125.04
N GLN A 220 -13.38 -85.96 -125.38
CA GLN A 220 -12.68 -86.01 -126.66
C GLN A 220 -13.67 -86.13 -127.84
N ALA A 221 -13.30 -85.49 -128.95
CA ALA A 221 -13.26 -86.02 -130.33
C ALA A 221 -14.56 -86.43 -131.08
N VAL A 222 -14.42 -86.32 -132.42
CA VAL A 222 -15.26 -86.73 -133.58
C VAL A 222 -16.12 -85.58 -134.16
N GLN A 223 -15.62 -84.71 -135.07
CA GLN A 223 -15.40 -84.83 -136.55
C GLN A 223 -16.68 -85.02 -137.39
N PRO A 224 -16.80 -84.52 -138.64
CA PRO A 224 -15.77 -84.29 -139.68
C PRO A 224 -15.22 -82.86 -139.84
#